data_AF-A0A6I3I2T9-F1
#
_entry.id   AF-A0A6I3I2T9-F1
#
_cell.length_a   1.000
_cell.length_b   1.000
_cell.length_c   1.000
_cell.angle_alpha   90.00
_cell.angle_beta   90.00
_cell.angle_gamma   90.00
#
_symmetry.space_group_name_H-M   'P 1'
#
loop_
_entity.id
_entity.type
_entity.pdbx_description
1 polymer ?
#
loop_
_entity_poly.entity_id
_entity_poly.type
_entity_poly.pdbx_seq_one_letter_code
_entity_poly.pdbx_strand_id
1 'polypeptide(L)'
;MTVSVYLPDSEPGPISTSLAASPSSLKGLRIAVLDNGKPNADVVMIHAAEALAARTGAVVSVITKKGPLGQSANAAIPLAEDRLALLLAEADIVITGAADCGSCTAYSVHDAIELERNGKPTVVATTTQFEPVAKTLSTSFGAPDTRLLVLPHPIGGTDEPTLNNWAEAAVDQLIALFTGITL
;
A
#
# COMPACT_ATOMS: atom_id res chain seq x y z
N MET A 1 -15.55 -48.38 9.48
CA MET A 1 -15.46 -46.99 10.00
C MET A 1 -15.36 -46.08 8.80
N THR A 2 -16.37 -45.26 8.54
CA THR A 2 -16.42 -44.40 7.35
C THR A 2 -16.09 -42.98 7.79
N VAL A 3 -14.99 -42.43 7.28
CA VAL A 3 -14.61 -41.04 7.52
C VAL A 3 -15.38 -40.17 6.53
N SER A 4 -16.06 -39.14 7.06
CA SER A 4 -16.69 -38.11 6.24
C SER A 4 -15.71 -36.94 6.11
N VAL A 5 -15.32 -36.60 4.88
CA VAL A 5 -14.53 -35.41 4.57
C VAL A 5 -15.50 -34.35 4.08
N TYR A 6 -15.62 -33.26 4.82
CA TYR A 6 -16.38 -32.09 4.39
C TYR A 6 -15.49 -31.26 3.46
N LEU A 7 -15.94 -31.04 2.24
CA LEU A 7 -15.37 -30.02 1.35
C LEU A 7 -15.93 -28.66 1.83
N PRO A 8 -15.10 -27.62 2.00
CA PRO A 8 -15.57 -26.28 2.33
C PRO A 8 -15.99 -25.57 1.04
N ASP A 9 -16.95 -26.15 0.31
CA ASP A 9 -17.35 -25.76 -1.05
C ASP A 9 -18.58 -24.83 -1.11
N SER A 10 -19.08 -24.37 0.04
CA SER A 10 -19.93 -23.17 0.08
C SER A 10 -19.08 -21.93 -0.16
N GLU A 11 -19.46 -21.03 -1.08
CA GLU A 11 -18.73 -19.79 -1.35
C GLU A 11 -19.03 -18.68 -0.33
N PRO A 12 -18.13 -18.34 0.60
CA PRO A 12 -17.90 -16.94 0.91
C PRO A 12 -16.99 -16.39 -0.20
N GLY A 13 -17.59 -16.01 -1.33
CA GLY A 13 -16.94 -15.07 -2.24
C GLY A 13 -16.53 -13.84 -1.41
N PRO A 14 -15.36 -13.23 -1.67
CA PRO A 14 -14.89 -12.16 -0.83
C PRO A 14 -15.95 -11.06 -0.79
N ILE A 15 -16.20 -10.49 0.40
CA ILE A 15 -17.07 -9.33 0.52
C ILE A 15 -16.43 -8.23 -0.32
N SER A 16 -17.04 -7.95 -1.47
CA SER A 16 -16.56 -6.92 -2.37
C SER A 16 -16.47 -5.61 -1.60
N THR A 17 -15.28 -5.05 -1.57
CA THR A 17 -14.97 -3.80 -0.90
C THR A 17 -14.77 -2.73 -1.96
N SER A 18 -15.63 -1.71 -1.96
CA SER A 18 -15.40 -0.51 -2.76
C SER A 18 -14.25 0.28 -2.14
N LEU A 19 -13.33 0.77 -2.97
CA LEU A 19 -12.28 1.67 -2.52
C LEU A 19 -12.84 2.98 -1.99
N ALA A 20 -12.09 3.62 -1.09
CA ALA A 20 -12.36 4.98 -0.65
C ALA A 20 -12.36 5.94 -1.84
N ALA A 21 -13.17 7.00 -1.74
CA ALA A 21 -13.31 7.98 -2.81
C ALA A 21 -11.96 8.64 -3.14
N SER A 22 -11.60 8.62 -4.42
CA SER A 22 -10.42 9.33 -4.92
C SER A 22 -10.60 10.84 -4.73
N PRO A 23 -9.67 11.55 -4.06
CA PRO A 23 -9.72 13.01 -3.98
C PRO A 23 -9.56 13.64 -5.36
N SER A 24 -10.32 14.72 -5.63
CA SER A 24 -10.22 15.47 -6.90
C SER A 24 -8.93 16.30 -7.03
N SER A 25 -8.22 16.53 -5.91
CA SER A 25 -6.93 17.20 -5.84
C SER A 25 -6.16 16.76 -4.59
N LEU A 26 -4.83 16.76 -4.66
CA LEU A 26 -3.96 16.44 -3.52
C LEU A 26 -3.49 17.67 -2.74
N LYS A 27 -3.82 18.89 -3.21
CA LYS A 27 -3.34 20.13 -2.60
C LYS A 27 -3.79 20.23 -1.13
N GLY A 28 -2.83 20.39 -0.23
CA GLY A 28 -3.05 20.50 1.21
C GLY A 28 -3.40 19.19 1.92
N LEU A 29 -3.50 18.07 1.21
CA LEU A 29 -3.75 16.77 1.82
C LEU A 29 -2.52 16.26 2.58
N ARG A 30 -2.79 15.48 3.63
CA ARG A 30 -1.77 14.84 4.45
C ARG A 30 -1.46 13.45 3.91
N ILE A 31 -0.23 13.25 3.48
CA ILE A 31 0.28 11.96 3.01
C ILE A 31 0.86 11.22 4.21
N ALA A 32 0.55 9.93 4.35
CA ALA A 32 1.27 9.05 5.24
C ALA A 32 2.01 7.94 4.48
N VAL A 33 3.16 7.55 5.00
CA VAL A 33 3.93 6.39 4.55
C VAL A 33 3.87 5.32 5.63
N LEU A 34 3.32 4.16 5.26
CA LEU A 34 3.22 2.98 6.10
C LEU A 34 4.26 1.95 5.66
N ASP A 35 5.42 1.97 6.32
CA ASP A 35 6.55 1.08 6.06
C ASP A 35 6.29 -0.33 6.64
N ASN A 36 6.46 -1.36 5.81
CA ASN A 36 6.36 -2.74 6.26
C ASN A 36 7.65 -3.27 6.93
N GLY A 37 8.74 -2.51 6.89
CA GLY A 37 10.03 -2.82 7.50
C GLY A 37 10.98 -3.61 6.60
N LYS A 38 10.70 -3.69 5.29
CA LYS A 38 11.64 -4.28 4.33
C LYS A 38 12.80 -3.33 4.03
N PRO A 39 13.99 -3.87 3.71
CA PRO A 39 15.11 -3.04 3.27
C PRO A 39 14.68 -2.11 2.13
N ASN A 40 15.02 -0.83 2.26
CA ASN A 40 14.77 0.24 1.29
C ASN A 40 13.29 0.52 0.92
N ALA A 41 12.33 -0.12 1.59
CA ALA A 41 10.91 0.16 1.35
C ALA A 41 10.56 1.57 1.82
N ASP A 42 11.05 1.97 2.99
CA ASP A 42 10.96 3.32 3.52
C ASP A 42 11.62 4.34 2.58
N VAL A 43 12.86 4.09 2.15
CA VAL A 43 13.63 4.99 1.26
C VAL A 43 12.81 5.38 0.02
N VAL A 44 12.35 4.39 -0.75
CA VAL A 44 11.65 4.67 -2.01
C VAL A 44 10.26 5.28 -1.79
N MET A 45 9.52 4.86 -0.74
CA MET A 45 8.18 5.37 -0.48
C MET A 45 8.19 6.77 0.13
N ILE A 46 9.16 7.08 1.00
CA ILE A 46 9.34 8.42 1.57
C ILE A 46 9.70 9.39 0.46
N HIS A 47 10.68 9.07 -0.39
CA HIS A 47 11.07 9.94 -1.51
C HIS A 47 9.90 10.15 -2.48
N ALA A 48 9.11 9.11 -2.76
CA ALA A 48 7.92 9.23 -3.60
C ALA A 48 6.85 10.13 -2.97
N ALA A 49 6.63 10.03 -1.66
CA ALA A 49 5.70 10.89 -0.92
C ALA A 49 6.15 12.36 -0.90
N GLU A 50 7.45 12.61 -0.70
CA GLU A 50 8.02 13.96 -0.72
C GLU A 50 7.96 14.58 -2.12
N ALA A 51 8.30 13.82 -3.17
CA ALA A 51 8.19 14.28 -4.55
C ALA A 51 6.72 14.55 -4.95
N LEU A 52 5.79 13.71 -4.49
CA LEU A 52 4.34 13.93 -4.65
C LEU A 52 3.89 15.21 -3.93
N ALA A 53 4.32 15.43 -2.69
CA ALA A 53 4.02 16.62 -1.91
C ALA A 53 4.52 17.89 -2.62
N ALA A 54 5.78 17.89 -3.05
CA ALA A 54 6.39 19.02 -3.74
C ALA A 54 5.64 19.40 -5.03
N ARG A 55 5.17 18.41 -5.80
CA ARG A 55 4.47 18.65 -7.07
C ARG A 55 3.00 19.06 -6.92
N THR A 56 2.35 18.66 -5.84
CA THR A 56 0.89 18.82 -5.69
C THR A 56 0.47 19.81 -4.61
N GLY A 57 1.42 20.21 -3.75
CA GLY A 57 1.14 21.03 -2.57
C GLY A 57 0.51 20.25 -1.42
N ALA A 58 0.57 18.91 -1.44
CA ALA A 58 0.31 18.06 -0.29
C ALA A 58 1.43 18.18 0.77
N VAL A 59 1.28 17.53 1.91
CA VAL A 59 2.29 17.52 2.99
C VAL A 59 2.49 16.11 3.51
N VAL A 60 3.75 15.67 3.62
CA VAL A 60 4.07 14.41 4.31
C VAL A 60 3.88 14.62 5.81
N SER A 61 2.94 13.89 6.39
CA SER A 61 2.46 14.10 7.77
C SER A 61 2.95 13.02 8.73
N VAL A 62 2.91 11.76 8.32
CA VAL A 62 3.25 10.60 9.14
C VAL A 62 4.12 9.65 8.34
N ILE A 63 5.21 9.21 8.96
CA ILE A 63 6.00 8.06 8.50
C ILE A 63 6.04 7.10 9.68
N THR A 64 5.51 5.89 9.49
CA THR A 64 5.46 4.91 10.58
C THR A 64 5.60 3.50 10.04
N LYS A 65 6.19 2.61 10.85
CA LYS A 65 6.13 1.18 10.55
C LYS A 65 4.80 0.60 10.99
N LYS A 66 4.36 -0.45 10.31
CA LYS A 66 3.03 -1.03 10.54
C LYS A 66 2.84 -1.84 11.83
N GLY A 67 3.91 -2.27 12.48
CA GLY A 67 3.77 -3.03 13.73
C GLY A 67 3.57 -2.12 14.96
N PRO A 68 3.29 -2.73 16.13
CA PRO A 68 2.92 -2.00 17.34
C PRO A 68 3.94 -0.92 17.70
N LEU A 69 3.47 0.25 18.14
CA LEU A 69 4.31 1.39 18.53
C LEU A 69 5.22 1.91 17.39
N GLY A 70 4.89 1.61 16.13
CA GLY A 70 5.70 2.03 14.98
C GLY A 70 6.96 1.19 14.79
N GLN A 71 6.97 -0.04 15.31
CA GLN A 71 8.08 -0.98 15.17
C GLN A 71 7.65 -2.19 14.35
N SER A 72 8.46 -2.59 13.37
CA SER A 72 8.21 -3.79 12.57
C SER A 72 9.53 -4.53 12.35
N ALA A 73 9.60 -5.77 12.83
CA ALA A 73 10.68 -6.72 12.52
C ALA A 73 10.26 -7.74 11.43
N ASN A 74 9.00 -7.67 10.98
CA ASN A 74 8.44 -8.63 10.03
C ASN A 74 7.43 -7.94 9.10
N ALA A 75 7.70 -7.98 7.79
CA ALA A 75 6.82 -7.42 6.78
C ALA A 75 5.50 -8.20 6.62
N ALA A 76 5.39 -9.42 7.12
CA ALA A 76 4.22 -10.28 7.03
C ALA A 76 3.42 -10.37 8.36
N ILE A 77 3.00 -9.21 8.87
CA ILE A 77 2.10 -9.06 10.03
C ILE A 77 1.02 -8.03 9.65
N PRO A 78 -0.16 -8.03 10.27
CA PRO A 78 -1.15 -7.00 10.00
C PRO A 78 -0.70 -5.63 10.54
N LEU A 79 -1.27 -4.56 9.98
CA LEU A 79 -1.23 -3.22 10.56
C LEU A 79 -1.75 -3.25 12.00
N ALA A 80 -0.93 -2.78 12.95
CA ALA A 80 -1.29 -2.70 14.35
C ALA A 80 -2.37 -1.63 14.59
N GLU A 81 -3.28 -1.89 15.54
CA GLU A 81 -4.43 -1.02 15.82
C GLU A 81 -4.03 0.40 16.20
N ASP A 82 -2.96 0.56 16.98
CA ASP A 82 -2.45 1.88 17.38
C ASP A 82 -1.88 2.66 16.19
N ARG A 83 -1.34 1.96 15.19
CA ARG A 83 -0.87 2.55 13.94
C ARG A 83 -2.02 2.89 13.01
N LEU A 84 -3.04 2.03 12.91
CA LEU A 84 -4.27 2.34 12.18
C LEU A 84 -4.91 3.62 12.73
N ALA A 85 -5.10 3.71 14.05
CA ALA A 85 -5.69 4.90 14.69
C ALA A 85 -4.91 6.18 14.38
N LEU A 86 -3.57 6.12 14.39
CA LEU A 86 -2.70 7.23 13.99
C LEU A 86 -2.95 7.65 12.54
N LEU A 87 -2.94 6.69 11.59
CA LEU A 87 -3.17 6.98 10.17
C LEU A 87 -4.56 7.55 9.92
N LEU A 88 -5.58 7.07 10.64
CA LEU A 88 -6.95 7.60 10.51
C LEU A 88 -7.05 9.07 10.96
N ALA A 89 -6.34 9.43 12.01
CA ALA A 89 -6.31 10.78 12.56
C ALA A 89 -5.44 11.74 11.71
N GLU A 90 -4.29 11.27 11.23
CA GLU A 90 -3.23 12.13 10.73
C GLU A 90 -3.04 12.12 9.21
N ALA A 91 -3.62 11.15 8.49
CA ALA A 91 -3.50 11.03 7.05
C ALA A 91 -4.81 11.26 6.31
N ASP A 92 -4.73 11.77 5.09
CA ASP A 92 -5.83 11.83 4.13
C ASP A 92 -5.64 10.80 3.02
N ILE A 93 -4.38 10.50 2.65
CA ILE A 93 -3.99 9.42 1.73
C ILE A 93 -2.76 8.67 2.25
N VAL A 94 -2.62 7.40 1.88
CA VAL A 94 -1.55 6.51 2.40
C VAL A 94 -0.80 5.81 1.27
N ILE A 95 0.52 5.69 1.41
CA ILE A 95 1.36 4.80 0.60
C ILE A 95 1.87 3.68 1.53
N THR A 96 1.68 2.43 1.15
CA THR A 96 2.13 1.26 1.93
C THR A 96 2.87 0.24 1.08
N GLY A 97 3.80 -0.51 1.68
CA GLY A 97 4.64 -1.47 0.97
C GLY A 97 5.97 -1.69 1.71
N ALA A 98 6.97 -2.33 1.09
CA ALA A 98 7.02 -2.86 -0.28
C ALA A 98 6.44 -4.28 -0.42
N ALA A 99 5.58 -4.47 -1.42
CA ALA A 99 4.93 -5.73 -1.76
C ALA A 99 5.73 -6.52 -2.82
N ASP A 100 6.96 -6.92 -2.49
CA ASP A 100 7.94 -7.55 -3.39
C ASP A 100 8.35 -8.97 -2.93
N CYS A 101 7.45 -9.67 -2.23
CA CYS A 101 7.58 -11.07 -1.81
C CYS A 101 6.21 -11.68 -1.49
N GLY A 102 6.04 -13.00 -1.55
CA GLY A 102 4.72 -13.64 -1.40
C GLY A 102 3.93 -13.21 -0.14
N SER A 103 4.52 -13.35 1.05
CA SER A 103 3.84 -13.04 2.31
C SER A 103 3.69 -11.54 2.58
N CYS A 104 4.71 -10.73 2.28
CA CYS A 104 4.63 -9.28 2.47
C CYS A 104 3.65 -8.62 1.48
N THR A 105 3.51 -9.14 0.26
CA THR A 105 2.49 -8.70 -0.69
C THR A 105 1.09 -8.94 -0.13
N ALA A 106 0.81 -10.11 0.44
CA ALA A 106 -0.48 -10.40 1.06
C ALA A 106 -0.83 -9.40 2.18
N TYR A 107 0.11 -9.16 3.11
CA TYR A 107 -0.15 -8.21 4.20
C TYR A 107 -0.22 -6.75 3.75
N SER A 108 0.58 -6.33 2.75
CA SER A 108 0.49 -4.95 2.24
C SER A 108 -0.85 -4.69 1.53
N VAL A 109 -1.37 -5.68 0.79
CA VAL A 109 -2.71 -5.61 0.19
C VAL A 109 -3.79 -5.62 1.27
N HIS A 110 -3.66 -6.50 2.28
CA HIS A 110 -4.58 -6.54 3.42
C HIS A 110 -4.65 -5.20 4.15
N ASP A 111 -3.51 -4.60 4.47
CA ASP A 111 -3.42 -3.33 5.19
C ASP A 111 -4.00 -2.18 4.36
N ALA A 112 -3.77 -2.18 3.04
CA ALA A 112 -4.40 -1.22 2.14
C ALA A 112 -5.92 -1.36 2.12
N ILE A 113 -6.46 -2.58 2.03
CA ILE A 113 -7.91 -2.81 2.07
C ILE A 113 -8.51 -2.33 3.39
N GLU A 114 -7.83 -2.56 4.51
CA GLU A 114 -8.28 -2.08 5.82
C GLU A 114 -8.33 -0.55 5.89
N LEU A 115 -7.31 0.14 5.36
CA LEU A 115 -7.31 1.60 5.27
C LEU A 115 -8.41 2.14 4.34
N GLU A 116 -8.63 1.49 3.20
CA GLU A 116 -9.68 1.83 2.23
C GLU A 116 -11.08 1.68 2.85
N ARG A 117 -11.33 0.61 3.61
CA ARG A 117 -12.58 0.41 4.36
C ARG A 117 -12.84 1.52 5.38
N ASN A 118 -11.78 2.09 5.92
CA ASN A 118 -11.83 3.23 6.84
C ASN A 118 -11.76 4.59 6.12
N GLY A 119 -11.99 4.61 4.81
CA GLY A 119 -12.11 5.84 4.03
C GLY A 119 -10.78 6.53 3.72
N LYS A 120 -9.64 5.81 3.80
CA LYS A 120 -8.32 6.32 3.43
C LYS A 120 -7.87 5.72 2.10
N PRO A 121 -7.90 6.50 1.00
CA PRO A 121 -7.33 6.07 -0.28
C PRO A 121 -5.86 5.68 -0.08
N THR A 122 -5.53 4.45 -0.47
CA THR A 122 -4.24 3.83 -0.18
C THR A 122 -3.65 3.22 -1.44
N VAL A 123 -2.37 3.52 -1.69
CA VAL A 123 -1.58 2.92 -2.77
C VAL A 123 -0.64 1.87 -2.19
N VAL A 124 -0.63 0.68 -2.78
CA VAL A 124 0.36 -0.37 -2.48
C VAL A 124 1.54 -0.23 -3.44
N ALA A 125 2.73 0.05 -2.89
CA ALA A 125 3.98 -0.03 -3.64
C ALA A 125 4.37 -1.51 -3.81
N THR A 126 4.36 -1.98 -5.06
CA THR A 126 4.75 -3.33 -5.48
C THR A 126 5.87 -3.24 -6.51
N THR A 127 6.35 -4.38 -6.99
CA THR A 127 7.38 -4.43 -8.03
C THR A 127 6.93 -5.21 -9.26
N THR A 128 7.56 -4.98 -10.40
CA THR A 128 7.23 -5.63 -11.69
C THR A 128 7.11 -7.16 -11.59
N GLN A 129 7.93 -7.82 -10.78
CA GLN A 129 7.88 -9.28 -10.57
C GLN A 129 6.70 -9.74 -9.70
N PHE A 130 6.16 -8.87 -8.85
CA PHE A 130 5.13 -9.19 -7.86
C PHE A 130 3.78 -8.52 -8.14
N GLU A 131 3.66 -7.69 -9.17
CA GLU A 131 2.40 -7.13 -9.62
C GLU A 131 1.32 -8.20 -9.88
N PRO A 132 1.59 -9.33 -10.58
CA PRO A 132 0.57 -10.36 -10.78
C PRO A 132 0.08 -10.98 -9.47
N VAL A 133 0.98 -11.13 -8.50
CA VAL A 133 0.67 -11.66 -7.17
C VAL A 133 -0.19 -10.66 -6.40
N ALA A 134 0.17 -9.37 -6.42
CA ALA A 134 -0.61 -8.31 -5.80
C ALA A 134 -2.04 -8.25 -6.37
N LYS A 135 -2.20 -8.27 -7.70
CA LYS A 135 -3.52 -8.31 -8.36
C LYS A 135 -4.36 -9.54 -7.96
N THR A 136 -3.73 -10.70 -7.91
CA THR A 136 -4.39 -11.95 -7.52
C THR A 136 -4.91 -11.87 -6.08
N LEU A 137 -4.08 -11.34 -5.18
CA LEU A 137 -4.43 -11.19 -3.76
C LEU A 137 -5.48 -10.10 -3.56
N SER A 138 -5.38 -8.96 -4.25
CA SER A 138 -6.39 -7.90 -4.25
C SER A 138 -7.77 -8.45 -4.65
N THR A 139 -7.82 -9.26 -5.70
CA THR A 139 -9.07 -9.93 -6.14
C THR A 139 -9.55 -10.91 -5.07
N SER A 140 -8.66 -11.76 -4.57
CA SER A 140 -8.99 -12.79 -3.56
C SER A 140 -9.49 -12.18 -2.25
N PHE A 141 -9.01 -10.98 -1.89
CA PHE A 141 -9.41 -10.25 -0.70
C PHE A 141 -10.60 -9.29 -0.93
N GLY A 142 -11.15 -9.26 -2.14
CA GLY A 142 -12.39 -8.53 -2.46
C GLY A 142 -12.23 -7.09 -2.92
N ALA A 143 -11.01 -6.64 -3.23
CA ALA A 143 -10.72 -5.29 -3.73
C ALA A 143 -9.92 -5.34 -5.04
N PRO A 144 -10.47 -5.87 -6.15
CA PRO A 144 -9.76 -6.07 -7.41
C PRO A 144 -9.14 -4.78 -7.98
N ASP A 145 -9.72 -3.62 -7.66
CA ASP A 145 -9.28 -2.32 -8.13
C ASP A 145 -8.18 -1.67 -7.26
N THR A 146 -7.64 -2.38 -6.27
CA THR A 146 -6.57 -1.88 -5.36
C THR A 146 -5.54 -1.07 -6.13
N ARG A 147 -5.22 0.13 -5.64
CA ARG A 147 -4.29 1.05 -6.31
C ARG A 147 -2.87 0.51 -6.16
N LEU A 148 -2.27 0.05 -7.26
CA LEU A 148 -0.92 -0.51 -7.27
C LEU A 148 0.06 0.46 -7.94
N LEU A 149 1.08 0.90 -7.19
CA LEU A 149 2.25 1.53 -7.77
C LEU A 149 3.28 0.45 -8.09
N VAL A 150 3.59 0.25 -9.36
CA VAL A 150 4.50 -0.83 -9.82
C VAL A 150 5.88 -0.25 -10.10
N LEU A 151 6.83 -0.51 -9.22
CA LEU A 151 8.22 -0.08 -9.35
C LEU A 151 9.09 -1.19 -9.98
N PRO A 152 10.29 -0.87 -10.49
CA PRO A 152 11.24 -1.90 -10.90
C PRO A 152 11.66 -2.81 -9.72
N HIS A 153 12.16 -4.01 -10.05
CA HIS A 153 12.57 -5.02 -9.08
C HIS A 153 14.09 -5.25 -9.13
N PRO A 154 14.78 -5.51 -7.99
CA PRO A 154 14.29 -5.49 -6.61
C PRO A 154 14.33 -4.09 -5.97
N ILE A 155 13.64 -3.89 -4.84
CA ILE A 155 13.79 -2.66 -4.03
C ILE A 155 14.93 -2.84 -3.01
N GLY A 156 14.89 -3.91 -2.21
CA GLY A 156 15.80 -4.07 -1.07
C GLY A 156 17.27 -4.28 -1.38
N GLY A 157 17.63 -4.54 -2.64
CA GLY A 157 19.02 -4.68 -3.10
C GLY A 157 19.50 -3.56 -4.00
N THR A 158 18.68 -2.52 -4.20
CA THR A 158 18.97 -1.41 -5.11
C THR A 158 19.53 -0.23 -4.33
N ASP A 159 20.51 0.47 -4.91
CA ASP A 159 21.12 1.65 -4.30
C ASP A 159 20.14 2.83 -4.21
N GLU A 160 20.34 3.67 -3.20
CA GLU A 160 19.47 4.81 -2.90
C GLU A 160 19.33 5.81 -4.06
N PRO A 161 20.39 6.22 -4.80
CA PRO A 161 20.23 7.08 -5.98
C PRO A 161 19.28 6.49 -7.03
N THR A 162 19.38 5.19 -7.31
CA THR A 162 18.48 4.51 -8.24
C THR A 162 17.04 4.50 -7.72
N LEU A 163 16.83 4.25 -6.43
CA LEU A 163 15.50 4.29 -5.81
C LEU A 163 14.88 5.68 -5.86
N ASN A 164 15.67 6.73 -5.61
CA ASN A 164 15.21 8.11 -5.69
C ASN A 164 14.73 8.46 -7.11
N ASN A 165 15.47 8.02 -8.13
CA ASN A 165 15.05 8.18 -9.53
C ASN A 165 13.73 7.44 -9.82
N TRP A 166 13.53 6.23 -9.29
CA TRP A 166 12.27 5.50 -9.47
C TRP A 166 11.10 6.20 -8.78
N ALA A 167 11.32 6.71 -7.57
CA ALA A 167 10.33 7.47 -6.82
C ALA A 167 9.92 8.78 -7.54
N GLU A 168 10.88 9.52 -8.10
CA GLU A 168 10.60 10.72 -8.89
C GLU A 168 9.82 10.42 -10.17
N ALA A 169 10.22 9.36 -10.90
CA ALA A 169 9.53 8.93 -12.11
C ALA A 169 8.11 8.42 -11.83
N ALA A 170 7.83 7.95 -10.61
CA ALA A 170 6.53 7.42 -10.20
C ALA A 170 5.48 8.50 -9.87
N VAL A 171 5.85 9.78 -9.76
CA VAL A 171 4.93 10.81 -9.22
C VAL A 171 3.69 11.00 -10.09
N ASP A 172 3.81 11.00 -11.43
CA ASP A 172 2.63 11.12 -12.31
C ASP A 172 1.66 9.95 -12.12
N GLN A 173 2.21 8.74 -11.98
CA GLN A 173 1.42 7.54 -11.70
C GLN A 173 0.74 7.63 -10.33
N LEU A 174 1.42 8.14 -9.30
CA LEU A 174 0.83 8.34 -7.97
C LEU A 174 -0.33 9.34 -8.01
N ILE A 175 -0.18 10.46 -8.72
CA ILE A 175 -1.27 11.43 -8.90
C ILE A 175 -2.47 10.75 -9.57
N ALA A 176 -2.24 9.97 -10.63
CA ALA A 176 -3.31 9.25 -11.32
C ALA A 176 -3.99 8.20 -10.44
N LEU A 177 -3.21 7.44 -9.66
CA LEU A 177 -3.74 6.43 -8.74
C LEU A 177 -4.61 7.04 -7.63
N PHE A 178 -4.20 8.17 -7.05
CA PHE A 178 -4.99 8.82 -6.00
C PHE A 178 -6.18 9.59 -6.54
N THR A 179 -6.05 10.27 -7.68
CA THR A 179 -7.11 11.18 -8.18
C THR A 179 -8.06 10.54 -9.18
N GLY A 180 -7.66 9.43 -9.81
CA GLY A 180 -8.37 8.83 -10.94
C GLY A 180 -8.24 9.64 -12.25
N ILE A 181 -7.40 10.66 -12.28
CA ILE A 181 -7.16 11.51 -13.47
C ILE A 181 -5.91 11.00 -14.17
N THR A 182 -6.02 10.59 -15.43
CA THR A 182 -4.84 10.34 -16.28
C THR A 182 -4.27 11.68 -16.73
N LEU A 183 -2.99 11.93 -16.40
CA LEU A 183 -2.23 13.12 -16.82
C LEU A 183 -1.65 12.96 -18.23
#